data_AF-E5XU20-F1
#
_entry.id   AF-E5XU20-F1
#
_cell.length_a   1.000
_cell.length_b   1.000
_cell.length_c   1.000
_cell.angle_alpha   90.00
_cell.angle_beta   90.00
_cell.angle_gamma   90.00
#
_symmetry.space_group_name_H-M   'P 1'
#
loop_
_entity.id
_entity.type
_entity.pdbx_description
1 polymer ?
#
loop_
_entity_poly.entity_id
_entity_poly.type
_entity_poly.pdbx_seq_one_letter_code
_entity_poly.pdbx_strand_id
1 'polypeptide(L)'
;MIDPAELARAQRAWETRWPGERPIGHYIPGSRGQHVRFYSLPHKRYVETPEDLRILLARHNTLFGEFFAPGEDLYFVFPTVEPADPDSGIICHGNPVPDEVVPGCQLWFRAPPHKDDDFETVTDFHIAKVRWRRGAFDDYLRDIDQGSLWGVLIANADFTRLAHPYDGGLDLVAPTEAEARALRQRHPTWAERKVYWRYDHWDSIDKAYGWAFLLVAEATPLVPLGEMLGHCATPRASDVVVREDAHSVIAEGRAAIRPGLVGHIYRLPLPDPSCFGRQLAGLGPETLGSYPELTYRAGYSKAAVESVREQLGLAVPEGWARYLRGPSVLQGGWMQTGNYVSVFDPQAIIDRTQASDIPEINENPGYLLIGEGDGAWLALDTRISRSPLLLTWAAEGWQKTEERAASVEEFIDLLEARVFQPYPR
;
A
#
# COMPACT_ATOMS: atom_id res chain seq x y z
N MET A 1 34.74 -5.00 -6.37
CA MET A 1 35.38 -4.36 -5.20
C MET A 1 35.60 -2.89 -5.51
N ILE A 2 34.97 -2.00 -4.74
CA ILE A 2 35.16 -0.55 -4.83
C ILE A 2 36.50 -0.22 -4.14
N ASP A 3 37.27 0.73 -4.69
CA ASP A 3 38.52 1.13 -4.06
C ASP A 3 38.24 1.95 -2.77
N PRO A 4 39.09 1.90 -1.73
CA PRO A 4 38.83 2.59 -0.46
C PRO A 4 38.63 4.11 -0.60
N ALA A 5 39.29 4.76 -1.56
CA ALA A 5 39.12 6.19 -1.79
C ALA A 5 37.76 6.50 -2.44
N GLU A 6 37.27 5.63 -3.32
CA GLU A 6 35.93 5.68 -3.88
C GLU A 6 34.85 5.42 -2.82
N LEU A 7 35.03 4.41 -1.96
CA LEU A 7 34.11 4.15 -0.86
C LEU A 7 34.00 5.34 0.09
N ALA A 8 35.13 5.98 0.42
CA ALA A 8 35.15 7.21 1.20
C ALA A 8 34.50 8.41 0.48
N ARG A 9 34.58 8.47 -0.86
CA ARG A 9 33.84 9.48 -1.64
C ARG A 9 32.34 9.23 -1.59
N ALA A 10 31.90 7.98 -1.73
CA ALA A 10 30.49 7.60 -1.62
C ALA A 10 29.93 7.97 -0.24
N GLN A 11 30.66 7.66 0.83
CA GLN A 11 30.29 8.04 2.20
C GLN A 11 30.08 9.55 2.34
N ARG A 12 31.04 10.37 1.89
CA ARG A 12 30.92 11.84 1.96
C ARG A 12 29.78 12.38 1.11
N ALA A 13 29.55 11.81 -0.07
CA ALA A 13 28.46 12.22 -0.95
C ALA A 13 27.10 11.94 -0.28
N TRP A 14 26.93 10.75 0.31
CA TRP A 14 25.75 10.40 1.09
C TRP A 14 25.52 11.38 2.25
N GLU A 15 26.50 11.55 3.13
CA GLU A 15 26.39 12.42 4.31
C GLU A 15 26.10 13.88 3.96
N THR A 16 26.67 14.36 2.85
CA THR A 16 26.43 15.73 2.37
C THR A 16 25.01 15.91 1.84
N ARG A 17 24.50 14.92 1.08
CA ARG A 17 23.21 15.03 0.41
C ARG A 17 22.03 14.67 1.33
N TRP A 18 22.26 13.71 2.22
CA TRP A 18 21.28 13.05 3.09
C TRP A 18 21.78 13.05 4.55
N PRO A 19 22.01 14.23 5.15
CA PRO A 19 22.60 14.33 6.48
C PRO A 19 21.71 13.69 7.54
N GLY A 20 22.25 12.68 8.25
CA GLY A 20 21.54 11.96 9.32
C GLY A 20 20.58 10.88 8.82
N GLU A 21 20.40 10.73 7.52
CA GLU A 21 19.50 9.72 6.94
C GLU A 21 20.20 8.37 6.78
N ARG A 22 19.44 7.29 6.97
CA ARG A 22 19.89 5.93 6.67
C ARG A 22 19.66 5.64 5.18
N PRO A 23 20.53 4.86 4.50
CA PRO A 23 20.35 4.49 3.10
C PRO A 23 19.26 3.41 2.91
N ILE A 24 18.08 3.67 3.47
CA ILE A 24 16.91 2.81 3.42
C ILE A 24 15.94 3.40 2.41
N GLY A 25 15.75 2.69 1.29
CA GLY A 25 15.02 3.17 0.13
C GLY A 25 13.62 3.70 0.41
N HIS A 26 12.87 3.12 1.37
CA HIS A 26 11.52 3.56 1.70
C HIS A 26 11.43 4.72 2.71
N TYR A 27 12.52 5.08 3.39
CA TYR A 27 12.54 6.21 4.35
C TYR A 27 12.98 7.54 3.70
N ILE A 28 13.83 7.49 2.68
CA ILE A 28 14.35 8.67 1.97
C ILE A 28 13.28 9.49 1.19
N PRO A 29 12.21 8.91 0.62
CA PRO A 29 11.26 9.61 -0.26
C PRO A 29 10.43 10.75 0.36
N GLY A 30 10.40 10.89 1.69
CA GLY A 30 9.29 11.54 2.39
C GLY A 30 9.19 13.07 2.42
N SER A 31 10.17 13.87 1.95
CA SER A 31 10.25 15.28 2.40
C SER A 31 10.59 16.42 1.42
N ARG A 32 10.85 16.24 0.11
CA ARG A 32 11.58 17.29 -0.69
C ARG A 32 11.23 17.56 -2.17
N GLY A 33 9.99 17.68 -2.61
CA GLY A 33 9.65 17.87 -4.04
C GLY A 33 9.96 16.74 -5.05
N GLN A 34 10.95 15.90 -4.74
CA GLN A 34 11.81 15.19 -5.69
C GLN A 34 11.39 13.74 -5.93
N HIS A 35 10.40 13.25 -5.20
CA HIS A 35 9.99 11.85 -5.24
C HIS A 35 8.89 11.61 -6.29
N VAL A 36 9.04 10.51 -7.03
CA VAL A 36 8.02 9.95 -7.91
C VAL A 36 7.97 8.44 -7.75
N ARG A 37 6.75 7.93 -7.58
CA ARG A 37 6.45 6.51 -7.49
C ARG A 37 5.90 6.01 -8.82
N PHE A 38 6.33 4.82 -9.22
CA PHE A 38 5.82 4.08 -10.37
C PHE A 38 5.42 2.67 -9.96
N TYR A 39 4.44 2.11 -10.69
CA TYR A 39 3.92 0.77 -10.49
C TYR A 39 4.33 -0.13 -11.64
N SER A 40 4.80 -1.32 -11.26
CA SER A 40 5.34 -2.29 -12.17
C SER A 40 4.30 -2.84 -13.13
N LEU A 41 3.07 -3.03 -12.65
CA LEU A 41 1.98 -3.65 -13.41
C LEU A 41 0.78 -2.69 -13.53
N PRO A 42 -0.02 -2.79 -14.60
CA PRO A 42 -1.12 -1.87 -14.85
C PRO A 42 -2.38 -2.11 -14.01
N HIS A 43 -2.62 -3.34 -13.54
CA HIS A 43 -3.90 -3.74 -12.93
C HIS A 43 -3.79 -4.46 -11.59
N LYS A 44 -2.58 -4.78 -11.13
CA LYS A 44 -2.32 -5.51 -9.89
C LYS A 44 -0.97 -5.14 -9.29
N ARG A 45 -0.73 -5.52 -8.03
CA ARG A 45 0.55 -5.26 -7.35
C ARG A 45 1.60 -6.30 -7.70
N TYR A 46 1.22 -7.58 -7.64
CA TYR A 46 2.15 -8.69 -7.66
C TYR A 46 2.23 -9.36 -9.02
N VAL A 47 3.43 -9.82 -9.36
CA VAL A 47 3.67 -10.72 -10.49
C VAL A 47 3.08 -12.08 -10.16
N GLU A 48 2.23 -12.60 -11.04
CA GLU A 48 1.66 -13.94 -10.89
C GLU A 48 1.96 -14.81 -12.12
N THR A 49 2.33 -14.18 -13.23
CA THR A 49 2.59 -14.84 -14.51
C THR A 49 3.92 -14.41 -15.13
N PRO A 50 4.51 -15.23 -16.01
CA PRO A 50 5.70 -14.84 -16.77
C PRO A 50 5.53 -13.56 -17.59
N GLU A 51 4.30 -13.27 -18.03
CA GLU A 51 3.97 -12.04 -18.75
C GLU A 51 4.01 -10.81 -17.84
N ASP A 52 3.52 -10.93 -16.60
CA ASP A 52 3.65 -9.87 -15.59
C ASP A 52 5.12 -9.56 -15.34
N LEU A 53 5.95 -10.60 -15.17
CA LEU A 53 7.38 -10.42 -14.96
C LEU A 53 8.03 -9.70 -16.15
N ARG A 54 7.66 -10.06 -17.39
CA ARG A 54 8.14 -9.39 -18.60
C ARG A 54 7.77 -7.91 -18.61
N ILE A 55 6.55 -7.55 -18.19
CA ILE A 55 6.09 -6.16 -18.08
C ILE A 55 6.89 -5.42 -17.01
N LEU A 56 7.03 -6.01 -15.82
CA LEU A 56 7.78 -5.45 -14.70
C LEU A 56 9.22 -5.11 -15.12
N LEU A 57 9.94 -6.07 -15.70
CA LEU A 57 11.31 -5.88 -16.16
C LEU A 57 11.39 -4.82 -17.26
N ALA A 58 10.44 -4.84 -18.22
CA ALA A 58 10.42 -3.87 -19.31
C ALA A 58 10.22 -2.43 -18.80
N ARG A 59 9.31 -2.21 -17.85
CA ARG A 59 9.03 -0.88 -17.28
C ARG A 59 10.20 -0.36 -16.44
N HIS A 60 10.75 -1.18 -15.55
CA HIS A 60 11.91 -0.80 -14.75
C HIS A 60 13.09 -0.41 -15.64
N ASN A 61 13.41 -1.22 -16.64
CA ASN A 61 14.49 -0.92 -17.57
C ASN A 61 14.27 0.36 -18.39
N THR A 62 13.01 0.69 -18.71
CA THR A 62 12.68 1.95 -19.37
C THR A 62 12.88 3.12 -18.42
N LEU A 63 12.36 3.04 -17.19
CA LEU A 63 12.52 4.10 -16.19
C LEU A 63 14.00 4.31 -15.83
N PHE A 64 14.77 3.25 -15.60
CA PHE A 64 16.21 3.34 -15.37
C PHE A 64 16.96 3.92 -16.57
N GLY A 65 16.56 3.56 -17.80
CA GLY A 65 17.17 4.11 -19.02
C GLY A 65 16.90 5.59 -19.24
N GLU A 66 15.78 6.10 -18.69
CA GLU A 66 15.43 7.52 -18.71
C GLU A 66 16.00 8.29 -17.51
N PHE A 67 16.33 7.59 -16.43
CA PHE A 67 16.73 8.18 -15.15
C PHE A 67 18.25 8.24 -14.98
N PHE A 68 18.96 7.19 -15.39
CA PHE A 68 20.42 7.11 -15.34
C PHE A 68 21.04 7.29 -16.72
N ALA A 69 22.25 7.85 -16.79
CA ALA A 69 22.92 8.05 -18.06
C ALA A 69 23.36 6.68 -18.64
N PRO A 70 23.27 6.44 -19.96
CA PRO A 70 23.71 5.18 -20.56
C PRO A 70 25.16 4.85 -20.21
N GLY A 71 25.37 3.65 -19.66
CA GLY A 71 26.67 3.24 -19.18
C GLY A 71 27.06 3.84 -17.84
N GLU A 72 26.29 4.69 -17.15
CA GLU A 72 26.73 5.24 -15.87
C GLU A 72 27.13 4.15 -14.85
N ASP A 73 28.19 4.40 -14.08
CA ASP A 73 28.51 3.53 -12.95
C ASP A 73 27.59 3.89 -11.79
N LEU A 74 26.80 2.91 -11.35
CA LEU A 74 25.82 3.07 -10.28
C LEU A 74 26.27 2.33 -9.02
N TYR A 75 25.88 2.85 -7.87
CA TYR A 75 25.94 2.14 -6.60
C TYR A 75 24.67 1.32 -6.42
N PHE A 76 24.86 0.04 -6.11
CA PHE A 76 23.82 -0.89 -5.69
C PHE A 76 24.02 -1.13 -4.20
N VAL A 77 23.06 -0.68 -3.39
CA VAL A 77 23.10 -0.75 -1.93
C VAL A 77 21.98 -1.65 -1.45
N PHE A 78 22.24 -2.52 -0.47
CA PHE A 78 21.22 -3.37 0.13
C PHE A 78 21.56 -3.66 1.61
N PRO A 79 20.55 -3.81 2.47
CA PRO A 79 20.74 -4.11 3.89
C PRO A 79 20.92 -5.61 4.15
N THR A 80 21.62 -5.97 5.21
CA THR A 80 21.50 -7.23 5.94
C THR A 80 21.12 -6.90 7.38
N VAL A 81 20.27 -7.72 7.99
CA VAL A 81 19.79 -7.50 9.36
C VAL A 81 20.20 -8.70 10.21
N GLU A 82 20.82 -8.40 11.34
CA GLU A 82 21.24 -9.37 12.34
C GLU A 82 20.69 -8.96 13.71
N PRO A 83 20.42 -9.91 14.61
CA PRO A 83 20.11 -9.56 15.99
C PRO A 83 21.33 -8.87 16.62
N ALA A 84 21.09 -7.83 17.42
CA ALA A 84 22.16 -7.11 18.11
C ALA A 84 22.85 -7.99 19.17
N ASP A 85 22.11 -8.93 19.75
CA ASP A 85 22.63 -10.00 20.57
C ASP A 85 22.69 -11.32 19.75
N PRO A 86 23.90 -11.78 19.36
CA PRO A 86 24.07 -13.02 18.62
C PRO A 86 23.58 -14.27 19.36
N ASP A 87 23.52 -14.22 20.69
CA ASP A 87 23.09 -15.33 21.55
C ASP A 87 21.59 -15.31 21.85
N SER A 88 20.84 -14.33 21.31
CA SER A 88 19.39 -14.20 21.50
C SER A 88 18.58 -15.37 20.93
N GLY A 89 19.18 -16.18 20.04
CA GLY A 89 18.49 -17.25 19.31
C GLY A 89 17.47 -16.76 18.28
N ILE A 90 17.42 -15.45 18.03
CA ILE A 90 16.50 -14.81 17.07
C ILE A 90 17.06 -14.96 15.65
N ILE A 91 16.26 -15.49 14.74
CA ILE A 91 16.58 -15.54 13.32
C ILE A 91 15.97 -14.30 12.67
N CYS A 92 16.82 -13.38 12.21
CA CYS A 92 16.38 -12.25 11.39
C CYS A 92 16.21 -12.70 9.94
N HIS A 93 15.07 -12.39 9.31
CA HIS A 93 14.84 -12.62 7.88
C HIS A 93 15.54 -11.51 7.05
N GLY A 94 16.87 -11.54 7.03
CA GLY A 94 17.71 -10.63 6.25
C GLY A 94 17.84 -11.05 4.78
N ASN A 95 18.40 -10.16 3.96
CA ASN A 95 18.87 -10.52 2.62
C ASN A 95 19.92 -11.65 2.67
N PRO A 96 20.12 -12.40 1.58
CA PRO A 96 21.16 -13.43 1.48
C PRO A 96 22.56 -12.88 1.77
N VAL A 97 23.52 -13.80 1.91
CA VAL A 97 24.93 -13.44 2.18
C VAL A 97 25.38 -12.41 1.13
N PRO A 98 26.00 -11.28 1.52
CA PRO A 98 26.22 -10.16 0.60
C PRO A 98 26.90 -10.50 -0.73
N ASP A 99 27.90 -11.38 -0.70
CA ASP A 99 28.66 -11.78 -1.91
C ASP A 99 27.84 -12.70 -2.84
N GLU A 100 26.80 -13.36 -2.32
CA GLU A 100 25.82 -14.12 -3.12
C GLU A 100 24.84 -13.19 -3.83
N VAL A 101 24.52 -12.04 -3.22
CA VAL A 101 23.63 -11.03 -3.81
C VAL A 101 24.34 -10.28 -4.93
N VAL A 102 25.45 -9.60 -4.64
CA VAL A 102 26.26 -8.92 -5.67
C VAL A 102 27.74 -9.21 -5.43
N PRO A 103 28.40 -9.94 -6.36
CA PRO A 103 29.82 -10.27 -6.22
C PRO A 103 30.70 -9.02 -6.02
N GLY A 104 31.53 -9.05 -4.98
CA GLY A 104 32.46 -7.98 -4.66
C GLY A 104 31.82 -6.72 -4.09
N CYS A 105 30.63 -6.86 -3.48
CA CYS A 105 30.07 -5.87 -2.56
C CYS A 105 30.95 -5.71 -1.31
N GLN A 106 30.77 -4.61 -0.61
CA GLN A 106 31.54 -4.25 0.59
C GLN A 106 30.61 -3.66 1.64
N LEU A 107 30.87 -3.94 2.91
CA LEU A 107 30.22 -3.22 4.01
C LEU A 107 30.50 -1.73 3.86
N TRP A 108 29.44 -0.93 3.81
CA TRP A 108 29.50 0.51 3.60
C TRP A 108 29.11 1.30 4.85
N PHE A 109 27.97 0.94 5.44
CA PHE A 109 27.40 1.66 6.56
C PHE A 109 26.79 0.66 7.54
N ARG A 110 27.09 0.79 8.82
CA ARG A 110 26.43 0.04 9.89
C ARG A 110 25.54 1.00 10.66
N ALA A 111 24.23 0.75 10.65
CA ALA A 111 23.30 1.50 11.48
C ALA A 111 23.53 1.14 12.97
N PRO A 112 23.34 2.11 13.89
CA PRO A 112 23.30 1.80 15.30
C PRO A 112 22.15 0.81 15.58
N PRO A 113 22.28 -0.04 16.63
CA PRO A 113 21.20 -0.91 17.05
C PRO A 113 19.90 -0.12 17.18
N HIS A 114 18.81 -0.70 16.68
CA HIS A 114 17.48 -0.15 16.84
C HIS A 114 16.55 -1.24 17.36
N LYS A 115 15.62 -0.84 18.23
CA LYS A 115 14.62 -1.74 18.76
C LYS A 115 13.52 -1.91 17.72
N ASP A 116 13.36 -3.12 17.22
CA ASP A 116 12.28 -3.53 16.33
C ASP A 116 11.37 -4.47 17.13
N ASP A 117 10.14 -4.02 17.37
CA ASP A 117 9.09 -4.62 18.22
C ASP A 117 9.56 -5.08 19.63
N ASP A 118 10.32 -6.17 19.76
CA ASP A 118 10.77 -6.73 21.05
C ASP A 118 12.27 -7.04 21.15
N PHE A 119 13.06 -6.81 20.09
CA PHE A 119 14.49 -7.10 20.07
C PHE A 119 15.28 -6.00 19.38
N GLU A 120 16.56 -5.88 19.74
CA GLU A 120 17.46 -4.95 19.07
C GLU A 120 18.06 -5.62 17.84
N THR A 121 18.03 -4.94 16.69
CA THR A 121 18.67 -5.38 15.45
C THR A 121 19.72 -4.40 14.99
N VAL A 122 20.76 -4.95 14.39
CA VAL A 122 21.81 -4.19 13.68
C VAL A 122 21.58 -4.35 12.20
N THR A 123 21.62 -3.24 11.47
CA THR A 123 21.50 -3.23 10.01
C THR A 123 22.82 -2.83 9.38
N ASP A 124 23.36 -3.72 8.56
CA ASP A 124 24.54 -3.48 7.74
C ASP A 124 24.13 -3.20 6.30
N PHE A 125 24.59 -2.10 5.74
CA PHE A 125 24.37 -1.77 4.35
C PHE A 125 25.62 -2.10 3.55
N HIS A 126 25.45 -2.94 2.56
CA HIS A 126 26.49 -3.33 1.63
C HIS A 126 26.36 -2.54 0.34
N ILE A 127 27.48 -2.14 -0.24
CA ILE A 127 27.54 -1.38 -1.49
C ILE A 127 28.35 -2.12 -2.54
N ALA A 128 27.85 -2.14 -3.76
CA ALA A 128 28.55 -2.63 -4.93
C ALA A 128 28.47 -1.59 -6.06
N LYS A 129 29.39 -1.70 -7.02
CA LYS A 129 29.42 -0.85 -8.21
C LYS A 129 28.96 -1.66 -9.42
N VAL A 130 27.92 -1.19 -10.07
CA VAL A 130 27.31 -1.86 -11.23
C VAL A 130 27.25 -0.89 -12.40
N ARG A 131 27.79 -1.32 -13.55
CA ARG A 131 27.72 -0.54 -14.80
C ARG A 131 26.29 -0.63 -15.36
N TRP A 132 25.61 0.51 -15.47
CA TRP A 132 24.26 0.55 -16.01
C TRP A 132 24.23 0.15 -17.49
N ARG A 133 23.38 -0.83 -17.80
CA ARG A 133 22.93 -1.18 -19.14
C ARG A 133 21.53 -1.76 -19.01
N ARG A 134 20.73 -1.69 -20.08
CA ARG A 134 19.44 -2.36 -20.11
C ARG A 134 19.63 -3.85 -19.79
N GLY A 135 18.88 -4.35 -18.80
CA GLY A 135 18.96 -5.71 -18.28
C GLY A 135 19.95 -5.91 -17.13
N ALA A 136 20.73 -4.90 -16.73
CA ALA A 136 21.77 -5.07 -15.71
C ALA A 136 21.23 -5.45 -14.33
N PHE A 137 19.97 -5.13 -14.05
CA PHE A 137 19.33 -5.39 -12.76
C PHE A 137 18.21 -6.43 -12.83
N ASP A 138 18.05 -7.14 -13.96
CA ASP A 138 16.91 -8.03 -14.17
C ASP A 138 16.86 -9.19 -13.16
N ASP A 139 18.02 -9.75 -12.80
CA ASP A 139 18.09 -10.83 -11.80
C ASP A 139 17.69 -10.31 -10.42
N TYR A 140 18.21 -9.15 -10.00
CA TYR A 140 17.83 -8.52 -8.72
C TYR A 140 16.37 -8.11 -8.67
N LEU A 141 15.80 -7.64 -9.78
CA LEU A 141 14.38 -7.30 -9.85
C LEU A 141 13.48 -8.54 -9.69
N ARG A 142 13.95 -9.72 -10.13
CA ARG A 142 13.25 -11.00 -9.85
C ARG A 142 13.33 -11.37 -8.39
N ASP A 143 14.51 -11.22 -7.79
CA ASP A 143 14.70 -11.52 -6.37
C ASP A 143 13.87 -10.58 -5.48
N ILE A 144 13.76 -9.31 -5.86
CA ILE A 144 12.91 -8.33 -5.18
C ILE A 144 11.43 -8.69 -5.27
N ASP A 145 10.97 -9.07 -6.46
CA ASP A 145 9.58 -9.47 -6.68
C ASP A 145 9.21 -10.76 -5.93
N GLN A 146 10.15 -11.70 -5.82
CA GLN A 146 9.99 -12.94 -5.05
C GLN A 146 10.15 -12.76 -3.53
N GLY A 147 10.52 -11.56 -3.07
CA GLY A 147 10.78 -11.27 -1.68
C GLY A 147 12.07 -11.88 -1.13
N SER A 148 12.96 -12.41 -1.99
CA SER A 148 14.27 -12.92 -1.59
C SER A 148 15.33 -11.82 -1.46
N LEU A 149 15.06 -10.63 -2.01
CA LEU A 149 15.91 -9.44 -1.87
C LEU A 149 15.05 -8.22 -1.54
N TRP A 150 15.42 -7.43 -0.54
CA TRP A 150 14.62 -6.29 -0.10
C TRP A 150 15.48 -5.09 0.30
N GLY A 151 14.85 -3.91 0.40
CA GLY A 151 15.54 -2.69 0.86
C GLY A 151 16.60 -2.15 -0.10
N VAL A 152 16.58 -2.57 -1.37
CA VAL A 152 17.58 -2.19 -2.38
C VAL A 152 17.48 -0.71 -2.72
N LEU A 153 18.63 -0.04 -2.77
CA LEU A 153 18.79 1.32 -3.23
C LEU A 153 19.82 1.36 -4.36
N ILE A 154 19.42 1.87 -5.52
CA ILE A 154 20.27 2.08 -6.68
C ILE A 154 20.50 3.58 -6.83
N ALA A 155 21.75 4.02 -6.89
CA ALA A 155 22.09 5.44 -6.89
C ALA A 155 23.20 5.76 -7.90
N ASN A 156 23.21 7.00 -8.40
CA ASN A 156 24.40 7.51 -9.08
C ASN A 156 25.47 7.92 -8.05
N ALA A 157 26.70 8.19 -8.53
CA ALA A 157 27.87 8.35 -7.68
C ALA A 157 27.79 9.51 -6.66
N ASP A 158 26.96 10.52 -6.93
CA ASP A 158 26.75 11.67 -6.04
C ASP A 158 25.44 11.59 -5.22
N PHE A 159 24.71 10.47 -5.32
CA PHE A 159 23.43 10.22 -4.64
C PHE A 159 22.36 11.30 -4.91
N THR A 160 22.43 12.00 -6.04
CA THR A 160 21.39 12.95 -6.47
C THR A 160 20.21 12.27 -7.14
N ARG A 161 20.43 11.06 -7.68
CA ARG A 161 19.42 10.19 -8.28
C ARG A 161 19.36 8.89 -7.49
N LEU A 162 18.23 8.63 -6.87
CA LEU A 162 17.99 7.38 -6.14
C LEU A 162 16.84 6.61 -6.77
N ALA A 163 16.97 5.30 -6.81
CA ALA A 163 15.96 4.36 -7.26
C ALA A 163 15.81 3.26 -6.20
N HIS A 164 14.59 3.05 -5.72
CA HIS A 164 14.24 2.01 -4.77
C HIS A 164 13.18 1.10 -5.40
N PRO A 165 13.60 0.02 -6.07
CA PRO A 165 12.69 -1.03 -6.50
C PRO A 165 12.16 -1.82 -5.29
N TYR A 166 10.89 -2.20 -5.33
CA TYR A 166 10.22 -3.01 -4.32
C TYR A 166 9.12 -3.89 -4.95
N ASP A 167 8.49 -4.73 -4.13
CA ASP A 167 7.41 -5.65 -4.52
C ASP A 167 6.22 -4.92 -5.20
N GLY A 168 6.23 -4.94 -6.54
CA GLY A 168 5.19 -4.32 -7.35
C GLY A 168 5.37 -2.84 -7.70
N GLY A 169 6.53 -2.24 -7.43
CA GLY A 169 6.79 -0.85 -7.83
C GLY A 169 8.24 -0.38 -7.76
N LEU A 170 8.40 0.91 -8.06
CA LEU A 170 9.66 1.61 -8.08
C LEU A 170 9.47 3.04 -7.57
N ASP A 171 10.24 3.41 -6.55
CA ASP A 171 10.37 4.80 -6.13
C ASP A 171 11.63 5.41 -6.75
N LEU A 172 11.50 6.61 -7.31
CA LEU A 172 12.62 7.40 -7.79
C LEU A 172 12.68 8.73 -7.03
N VAL A 173 13.89 9.16 -6.66
CA VAL A 173 14.15 10.48 -6.11
C VAL A 173 15.05 11.22 -7.10
N ALA A 174 14.45 12.15 -7.84
CA ALA A 174 15.14 12.93 -8.86
C ALA A 174 15.95 14.08 -8.24
N PRO A 175 16.93 14.65 -8.96
CA PRO A 175 17.71 15.78 -8.46
C PRO A 175 16.87 17.03 -8.20
N THR A 176 15.75 17.19 -8.92
CA THR A 176 14.83 18.34 -8.81
C THR A 176 13.37 17.91 -8.93
N GLU A 177 12.46 18.73 -8.39
CA GLU A 177 11.01 18.49 -8.52
C GLU A 177 10.54 18.53 -9.98
N ALA A 178 11.15 19.39 -10.79
CA ALA A 178 10.84 19.53 -12.21
C ALA A 178 11.14 18.23 -12.97
N GLU A 179 12.27 17.59 -12.67
CA GLU A 179 12.62 16.29 -13.24
C GLU A 179 11.69 15.17 -12.77
N ALA A 180 11.35 15.13 -11.47
CA ALA A 180 10.38 14.17 -10.94
C ALA A 180 9.01 14.32 -11.63
N ARG A 181 8.54 15.56 -11.81
CA ARG A 181 7.30 15.90 -12.52
C ARG A 181 7.37 15.49 -14.00
N ALA A 182 8.48 15.76 -14.68
CA ALA A 182 8.66 15.38 -16.08
C ALA A 182 8.68 13.85 -16.27
N LEU A 183 9.30 13.10 -15.35
CA LEU A 183 9.24 11.63 -15.33
C LEU A 183 7.79 11.15 -15.16
N ARG A 184 7.07 11.69 -14.17
CA ARG A 184 5.65 11.36 -13.92
C ARG A 184 4.78 11.61 -15.15
N GLN A 185 4.98 12.75 -15.83
CA GLN A 185 4.20 13.15 -17.01
C GLN A 185 4.49 12.30 -18.25
N ARG A 186 5.68 11.71 -18.37
CA ARG A 186 6.00 10.79 -19.49
C ARG A 186 5.30 9.44 -19.36
N HIS A 187 5.06 8.99 -18.12
CA HIS A 187 4.46 7.69 -17.84
C HIS A 187 3.27 7.81 -16.86
N PRO A 188 2.21 8.57 -17.22
CA PRO A 188 1.11 8.87 -16.29
C PRO A 188 0.41 7.59 -15.82
N THR A 189 0.16 6.65 -16.73
CA THR A 189 -0.48 5.35 -16.42
C THR A 189 0.40 4.39 -15.62
N TRP A 190 1.68 4.70 -15.42
CA TRP A 190 2.59 3.91 -14.59
C TRP A 190 2.80 4.58 -13.23
N ALA A 191 2.75 5.91 -13.17
CA ALA A 191 2.86 6.67 -11.93
C ALA A 191 1.55 6.68 -11.12
N GLU A 192 0.43 6.41 -11.77
CA GLU A 192 -0.86 6.23 -11.14
C GLU A 192 -1.01 4.78 -10.66
N ARG A 193 -1.11 4.55 -9.34
CA ARG A 193 -1.81 3.36 -8.85
C ARG A 193 -3.26 3.75 -8.73
N LYS A 194 -4.10 2.99 -9.40
CA LYS A 194 -5.51 2.85 -9.03
C LYS A 194 -5.72 2.00 -7.75
N VAL A 195 -4.72 1.94 -6.85
CA VAL A 195 -4.78 1.16 -5.60
C VAL A 195 -4.09 1.94 -4.47
N TYR A 196 -4.93 2.53 -3.64
CA TYR A 196 -4.78 2.93 -2.23
C TYR A 196 -3.35 3.00 -1.61
N TRP A 197 -2.73 4.19 -1.58
CA TRP A 197 -1.83 4.66 -0.51
C TRP A 197 -1.97 6.18 -0.31
N ARG A 198 -2.31 6.64 0.91
CA ARG A 198 -2.45 8.05 1.31
C ARG A 198 -1.06 8.63 1.59
N TYR A 199 -0.57 9.51 0.70
CA TYR A 199 0.58 10.37 1.00
C TYR A 199 0.07 11.72 1.51
N ASP A 200 -0.04 11.88 2.83
CA ASP A 200 -0.40 13.15 3.48
C ASP A 200 0.75 14.19 3.49
N HIS A 201 1.82 14.02 2.70
CA HIS A 201 3.04 14.85 2.85
C HIS A 201 3.34 15.76 1.64
N TRP A 202 2.36 16.02 0.78
CA TRP A 202 2.54 16.89 -0.40
C TRP A 202 1.58 18.07 -0.53
N ASP A 203 0.70 18.30 0.44
CA ASP A 203 -0.28 19.38 0.38
C ASP A 203 0.19 20.65 1.12
N SER A 204 1.33 21.20 0.69
CA SER A 204 1.77 22.55 1.08
C SER A 204 1.29 23.65 0.13
N ILE A 205 0.25 23.36 -0.66
CA ILE A 205 -0.55 24.39 -1.34
C ILE A 205 -1.89 24.38 -0.63
N ASP A 206 -2.38 25.54 -0.20
CA ASP A 206 -3.65 25.80 0.49
C ASP A 206 -4.90 25.27 -0.27
N LYS A 207 -5.01 23.95 -0.45
CA LYS A 207 -6.14 23.31 -1.12
C LYS A 207 -7.24 23.08 -0.10
N ALA A 208 -8.41 23.64 -0.37
CA ALA A 208 -9.62 23.23 0.31
C ALA A 208 -10.00 21.81 -0.16
N TYR A 209 -10.56 20.99 0.73
CA TYR A 209 -11.15 19.71 0.33
C TYR A 209 -12.66 19.79 0.40
N GLY A 210 -13.31 19.16 -0.56
CA GLY A 210 -14.74 18.90 -0.53
C GLY A 210 -15.06 17.43 -0.56
N TRP A 211 -16.34 17.14 -0.40
CA TRP A 211 -16.88 15.80 -0.32
C TRP A 211 -18.05 15.67 -1.28
N ALA A 212 -18.12 14.54 -1.95
CA ALA A 212 -19.24 14.19 -2.80
C ALA A 212 -19.56 12.70 -2.69
N PHE A 213 -20.80 12.36 -3.01
CA PHE A 213 -21.29 10.99 -2.97
C PHE A 213 -21.94 10.64 -4.31
N LEU A 214 -21.59 9.48 -4.85
CA LEU A 214 -22.15 8.91 -6.07
C LEU A 214 -22.74 7.53 -5.79
N LEU A 215 -23.94 7.26 -6.33
CA LEU A 215 -24.51 5.93 -6.42
C LEU A 215 -24.35 5.39 -7.83
N VAL A 216 -23.76 4.20 -7.93
CA VAL A 216 -23.57 3.48 -9.20
C VAL A 216 -24.02 2.04 -9.06
N ALA A 217 -24.22 1.36 -10.19
CA ALA A 217 -24.50 -0.07 -10.17
C ALA A 217 -23.28 -0.83 -9.65
N GLU A 218 -23.49 -1.90 -8.88
CA GLU A 218 -22.41 -2.70 -8.28
C GLU A 218 -21.45 -3.30 -9.32
N ALA A 219 -21.91 -3.54 -10.54
CA ALA A 219 -21.09 -4.02 -11.65
C ALA A 219 -20.23 -2.94 -12.33
N THR A 220 -20.31 -1.69 -11.87
CA THR A 220 -19.56 -0.57 -12.46
C THR A 220 -18.08 -0.71 -12.10
N PRO A 221 -17.16 -0.67 -13.07
CA PRO A 221 -15.74 -0.73 -12.77
C PRO A 221 -15.28 0.50 -11.99
N LEU A 222 -14.27 0.33 -11.14
CA LEU A 222 -13.69 1.44 -10.40
C LEU A 222 -12.86 2.33 -11.34
N VAL A 223 -13.42 3.49 -11.67
CA VAL A 223 -12.84 4.47 -12.60
C VAL A 223 -12.72 5.85 -11.92
N PRO A 224 -11.90 6.78 -12.46
CA PRO A 224 -11.79 8.12 -11.90
C PRO A 224 -13.15 8.84 -11.90
N LEU A 225 -13.31 9.81 -10.99
CA LEU A 225 -14.56 10.54 -10.79
C LEU A 225 -15.19 11.03 -12.09
N GLY A 226 -14.41 11.65 -12.99
CA GLY A 226 -14.91 12.19 -14.25
C GLY A 226 -15.56 11.14 -15.16
N GLU A 227 -15.03 9.93 -15.16
CA GLU A 227 -15.62 8.78 -15.87
C GLU A 227 -16.81 8.21 -15.09
N MET A 228 -16.69 8.12 -13.76
CA MET A 228 -17.74 7.60 -12.87
C MET A 228 -19.04 8.41 -12.95
N LEU A 229 -18.94 9.72 -13.20
CA LEU A 229 -20.10 10.59 -13.43
C LEU A 229 -21.00 10.07 -14.57
N GLY A 230 -20.44 9.42 -15.59
CA GLY A 230 -21.20 8.80 -16.69
C GLY A 230 -22.00 7.56 -16.28
N HIS A 231 -21.65 6.95 -15.14
CA HIS A 231 -22.26 5.71 -14.64
C HIS A 231 -23.26 5.92 -13.49
N CYS A 232 -23.46 7.18 -13.06
CA CYS A 232 -24.31 7.51 -11.92
C CYS A 232 -25.77 7.10 -12.15
N ALA A 233 -26.28 6.25 -11.25
CA ALA A 233 -27.65 5.76 -11.31
C ALA A 233 -28.65 6.86 -10.95
N THR A 234 -28.41 7.57 -9.83
CA THR A 234 -29.14 8.77 -9.40
C THR A 234 -28.45 9.44 -8.21
N PRO A 235 -28.56 10.78 -8.06
CA PRO A 235 -29.10 11.70 -9.06
C PRO A 235 -28.13 11.84 -10.25
N ARG A 236 -28.52 12.52 -11.33
CA ARG A 236 -27.63 12.65 -12.50
C ARG A 236 -26.33 13.33 -12.05
N ALA A 237 -25.21 13.08 -12.73
CA ALA A 237 -23.93 13.72 -12.42
C ALA A 237 -23.99 15.25 -12.29
N SER A 238 -24.93 15.91 -12.99
CA SER A 238 -25.21 17.34 -12.88
C SER A 238 -25.78 17.75 -11.53
N ASP A 239 -26.41 16.86 -10.80
CA ASP A 239 -27.16 17.18 -9.58
C ASP A 239 -26.32 16.96 -8.32
N VAL A 240 -25.15 16.33 -8.47
CA VAL A 240 -24.24 16.06 -7.35
C VAL A 240 -23.40 17.30 -7.10
N VAL A 241 -23.46 17.77 -5.87
CA VAL A 241 -22.84 19.01 -5.41
C VAL A 241 -21.70 18.71 -4.46
N VAL A 242 -20.60 19.46 -4.59
CA VAL A 242 -19.49 19.41 -3.64
C VAL A 242 -19.92 20.03 -2.32
N ARG A 243 -19.70 19.32 -1.22
CA ARG A 243 -20.01 19.78 0.14
C ARG A 243 -18.77 19.84 1.01
N GLU A 244 -18.80 20.69 2.03
CA GLU A 244 -17.68 20.84 2.96
C GLU A 244 -17.68 19.75 4.04
N ASP A 245 -18.85 19.40 4.57
CA ASP A 245 -18.99 18.45 5.66
C ASP A 245 -19.01 16.99 5.18
N ALA A 246 -17.93 16.27 5.52
CA ALA A 246 -17.80 14.84 5.25
C ALA A 246 -18.89 14.00 5.94
N HIS A 247 -19.24 14.35 7.19
CA HIS A 247 -20.13 13.51 8.01
C HIS A 247 -21.54 13.46 7.42
N SER A 248 -22.09 14.61 7.01
CA SER A 248 -23.39 14.66 6.35
C SER A 248 -23.38 13.92 5.01
N VAL A 249 -22.33 14.06 4.19
CA VAL A 249 -22.22 13.34 2.90
C VAL A 249 -22.20 11.83 3.11
N ILE A 250 -21.44 11.34 4.09
CA ILE A 250 -21.38 9.91 4.43
C ILE A 250 -22.75 9.43 4.90
N ALA A 251 -23.39 10.14 5.84
CA ALA A 251 -24.67 9.74 6.41
C ALA A 251 -25.79 9.68 5.34
N GLU A 252 -25.91 10.73 4.52
CA GLU A 252 -26.87 10.76 3.41
C GLU A 252 -26.58 9.67 2.38
N GLY A 253 -25.31 9.49 2.03
CA GLY A 253 -24.91 8.51 1.04
C GLY A 253 -25.26 7.09 1.48
N ARG A 254 -24.90 6.73 2.72
CA ARG A 254 -25.25 5.44 3.32
C ARG A 254 -26.76 5.21 3.36
N ALA A 255 -27.54 6.23 3.71
CA ALA A 255 -29.00 6.13 3.76
C ALA A 255 -29.63 5.94 2.37
N ALA A 256 -28.95 6.32 1.30
CA ALA A 256 -29.43 6.22 -0.08
C ALA A 256 -29.11 4.87 -0.75
N ILE A 257 -28.20 4.05 -0.19
CA ILE A 257 -27.77 2.77 -0.75
C ILE A 257 -28.93 1.75 -0.78
N ARG A 258 -29.04 1.02 -1.90
CA ARG A 258 -30.03 -0.04 -2.13
C ARG A 258 -29.37 -1.27 -2.75
N PRO A 259 -29.96 -2.47 -2.65
CA PRO A 259 -29.42 -3.67 -3.30
C PRO A 259 -29.12 -3.46 -4.79
N GLY A 260 -27.96 -3.94 -5.24
CA GLY A 260 -27.46 -3.74 -6.61
C GLY A 260 -26.78 -2.39 -6.87
N LEU A 261 -26.74 -1.51 -5.87
CA LEU A 261 -26.00 -0.25 -5.91
C LEU A 261 -24.82 -0.25 -4.94
N VAL A 262 -23.78 0.47 -5.33
CA VAL A 262 -22.62 0.82 -4.52
C VAL A 262 -22.56 2.34 -4.42
N GLY A 263 -22.26 2.81 -3.21
CA GLY A 263 -22.09 4.21 -2.88
C GLY A 263 -20.62 4.56 -2.73
N HIS A 264 -20.12 5.42 -3.61
CA HIS A 264 -18.76 5.95 -3.57
C HIS A 264 -18.75 7.35 -2.98
N ILE A 265 -17.92 7.56 -1.97
CA ILE A 265 -17.70 8.85 -1.33
C ILE A 265 -16.32 9.33 -1.73
N TYR A 266 -16.24 10.52 -2.29
CA TYR A 266 -15.00 11.12 -2.77
C TYR A 266 -14.57 12.24 -1.86
N ARG A 267 -13.27 12.28 -1.54
CA ARG A 267 -12.59 13.46 -1.03
C ARG A 267 -11.94 14.18 -2.21
N LEU A 268 -12.34 15.42 -2.43
CA LEU A 268 -12.06 16.17 -3.65
C LEU A 268 -11.06 17.29 -3.35
N PRO A 269 -9.88 17.32 -3.98
CA PRO A 269 -9.02 18.50 -3.93
C PRO A 269 -9.71 19.63 -4.69
N LEU A 270 -9.86 20.79 -4.05
CA LEU A 270 -10.47 21.99 -4.63
C LEU A 270 -9.43 23.11 -4.70
N PRO A 271 -9.47 23.95 -5.76
CA PRO A 271 -8.58 25.08 -5.88
C PRO A 271 -8.85 26.15 -4.82
N ASP A 272 -10.11 26.31 -4.39
CA ASP A 272 -10.52 27.24 -3.35
C ASP A 272 -11.92 26.90 -2.79
N PRO A 273 -12.31 27.46 -1.62
CA PRO A 273 -13.62 27.20 -0.99
C PRO A 273 -14.86 27.62 -1.81
N SER A 274 -14.74 28.49 -2.83
CA SER A 274 -15.88 28.88 -3.68
C SER A 274 -16.41 27.74 -4.56
N CYS A 275 -15.74 26.59 -4.56
CA CYS A 275 -16.19 25.37 -5.21
C CYS A 275 -17.28 24.62 -4.42
N PHE A 276 -17.50 24.93 -3.14
CA PHE A 276 -18.61 24.36 -2.39
C PHE A 276 -19.96 24.77 -2.99
N GLY A 277 -20.91 23.83 -3.08
CA GLY A 277 -22.19 24.06 -3.72
C GLY A 277 -22.14 24.08 -5.25
N ARG A 278 -20.99 23.82 -5.88
CA ARG A 278 -20.90 23.63 -7.34
C ARG A 278 -21.16 22.18 -7.75
N GLN A 279 -21.68 22.01 -8.95
CA GLN A 279 -21.89 20.71 -9.59
C GLN A 279 -20.55 20.06 -9.96
N LEU A 280 -20.44 18.74 -9.79
CA LEU A 280 -19.22 17.98 -10.08
C LEU A 280 -18.74 18.10 -11.52
N ALA A 281 -19.66 18.20 -12.49
CA ALA A 281 -19.34 18.30 -13.91
C ALA A 281 -18.56 19.58 -14.29
N GLY A 282 -18.54 20.60 -13.41
CA GLY A 282 -17.85 21.86 -13.63
C GLY A 282 -16.47 21.97 -12.98
N LEU A 283 -15.94 20.87 -12.42
CA LEU A 283 -14.67 20.87 -11.71
C LEU A 283 -13.47 20.58 -12.64
N GLY A 284 -12.28 21.01 -12.21
CA GLY A 284 -11.05 20.88 -12.99
C GLY A 284 -10.58 19.42 -13.15
N PRO A 285 -9.65 19.17 -14.10
CA PRO A 285 -9.17 17.82 -14.42
C PRO A 285 -8.50 17.11 -13.22
N GLU A 286 -7.86 17.85 -12.32
CA GLU A 286 -7.28 17.30 -11.09
C GLU A 286 -8.36 16.69 -10.18
N THR A 287 -9.45 17.41 -9.94
CA THR A 287 -10.57 16.90 -9.13
C THR A 287 -11.28 15.74 -9.83
N LEU A 288 -11.45 15.80 -11.15
CA LEU A 288 -12.07 14.73 -11.94
C LEU A 288 -11.22 13.45 -12.01
N GLY A 289 -9.91 13.54 -11.72
CA GLY A 289 -9.02 12.38 -11.57
C GLY A 289 -9.15 11.65 -10.23
N SER A 290 -9.96 12.16 -9.28
CA SER A 290 -10.06 11.59 -7.93
C SER A 290 -10.74 10.22 -7.92
N TYR A 291 -10.37 9.41 -6.93
CA TYR A 291 -10.96 8.09 -6.66
C TYR A 291 -11.80 8.11 -5.37
N PRO A 292 -12.70 7.14 -5.16
CA PRO A 292 -13.45 7.05 -3.91
C PRO A 292 -12.52 6.94 -2.70
N GLU A 293 -12.78 7.79 -1.71
CA GLU A 293 -12.19 7.72 -0.37
C GLU A 293 -12.81 6.56 0.42
N LEU A 294 -14.13 6.38 0.28
CA LEU A 294 -14.89 5.31 0.92
C LEU A 294 -15.85 4.68 -0.10
N THR A 295 -16.06 3.38 0.04
CA THR A 295 -17.03 2.62 -0.73
C THR A 295 -17.93 1.85 0.22
N TYR A 296 -19.23 2.09 0.12
CA TYR A 296 -20.27 1.38 0.86
C TYR A 296 -21.19 0.65 -0.11
N ARG A 297 -21.76 -0.45 0.35
CA ARG A 297 -22.74 -1.24 -0.41
C ARG A 297 -23.93 -1.60 0.45
N ALA A 298 -24.99 -2.10 -0.18
CA ALA A 298 -26.09 -2.70 0.56
C ALA A 298 -25.62 -3.97 1.27
N GLY A 299 -26.22 -4.26 2.42
CA GLY A 299 -25.95 -5.50 3.16
C GLY A 299 -26.29 -6.75 2.36
N TYR A 300 -25.66 -7.84 2.77
CA TYR A 300 -25.77 -9.15 2.18
C TYR A 300 -27.08 -9.84 2.56
N SER A 301 -27.53 -10.75 1.71
CA SER A 301 -28.68 -11.59 2.04
C SER A 301 -28.36 -12.50 3.23
N LYS A 302 -29.40 -12.91 3.96
CA LYS A 302 -29.26 -13.88 5.05
C LYS A 302 -28.58 -15.17 4.58
N ALA A 303 -28.98 -15.68 3.41
CA ALA A 303 -28.41 -16.89 2.82
C ALA A 303 -26.90 -16.76 2.52
N ALA A 304 -26.46 -15.61 2.00
CA ALA A 304 -25.04 -15.37 1.74
C ALA A 304 -24.20 -15.32 3.02
N VAL A 305 -24.73 -14.77 4.11
CA VAL A 305 -24.02 -14.78 5.40
C VAL A 305 -24.04 -16.17 6.05
N GLU A 306 -25.15 -16.89 5.94
CA GLU A 306 -25.27 -18.26 6.46
C GLU A 306 -24.36 -19.26 5.73
N SER A 307 -24.10 -19.05 4.43
CA SER A 307 -23.21 -19.92 3.66
C SER A 307 -21.77 -19.90 4.17
N VAL A 308 -21.31 -18.81 4.80
CA VAL A 308 -19.99 -18.73 5.43
C VAL A 308 -19.84 -19.79 6.50
N ARG A 309 -20.82 -19.87 7.40
CA ARG A 309 -20.85 -20.87 8.48
C ARG A 309 -20.95 -22.29 7.92
N GLU A 310 -21.79 -22.49 6.91
CA GLU A 310 -22.03 -23.82 6.33
C GLU A 310 -20.81 -24.37 5.60
N GLN A 311 -20.06 -23.53 4.89
CA GLN A 311 -18.91 -23.96 4.09
C GLN A 311 -17.61 -24.03 4.90
N LEU A 312 -17.43 -23.15 5.90
CA LEU A 312 -16.21 -23.14 6.73
C LEU A 312 -16.32 -24.04 7.97
N GLY A 313 -17.54 -24.38 8.40
CA GLY A 313 -17.75 -25.04 9.70
C GLY A 313 -17.42 -24.15 10.91
N LEU A 314 -17.07 -22.87 10.68
CA LEU A 314 -16.76 -21.88 11.71
C LEU A 314 -17.99 -21.06 12.10
N ALA A 315 -18.06 -20.65 13.36
CA ALA A 315 -19.11 -19.74 13.81
C ALA A 315 -18.90 -18.35 13.21
N VAL A 316 -19.95 -17.75 12.64
CA VAL A 316 -19.95 -16.32 12.29
C VAL A 316 -20.49 -15.54 13.49
N PRO A 317 -19.69 -14.66 14.13
CA PRO A 317 -20.14 -13.91 15.30
C PRO A 317 -21.41 -13.11 15.01
N GLU A 318 -22.36 -13.09 15.95
CA GLU A 318 -23.67 -12.48 15.71
C GLU A 318 -23.57 -10.97 15.39
N GLY A 319 -22.67 -10.27 16.07
CA GLY A 319 -22.33 -8.86 15.78
C GLY A 319 -21.91 -8.66 14.33
N TRP A 320 -20.99 -9.50 13.84
CA TRP A 320 -20.54 -9.46 12.44
C TRP A 320 -21.66 -9.79 11.45
N ALA A 321 -22.41 -10.86 11.70
CA ALA A 321 -23.52 -11.26 10.86
C ALA A 321 -24.63 -10.19 10.81
N ARG A 322 -24.83 -9.43 11.88
CA ARG A 322 -25.75 -8.29 11.93
C ARG A 322 -25.21 -7.12 11.11
N TYR A 323 -23.92 -6.82 11.24
CA TYR A 323 -23.25 -5.78 10.46
C TYR A 323 -23.33 -6.06 8.96
N LEU A 324 -22.94 -7.26 8.51
CA LEU A 324 -22.98 -7.66 7.10
C LEU A 324 -24.39 -7.62 6.49
N ARG A 325 -25.44 -7.85 7.28
CA ARG A 325 -26.85 -7.76 6.83
C ARG A 325 -27.45 -6.38 7.05
N GLY A 326 -26.67 -5.42 7.54
CA GLY A 326 -27.10 -4.06 7.81
C GLY A 326 -27.54 -3.31 6.55
N PRO A 327 -28.17 -2.14 6.70
CA PRO A 327 -28.65 -1.34 5.56
C PRO A 327 -27.51 -0.85 4.65
N SER A 328 -26.31 -0.67 5.22
CA SER A 328 -25.10 -0.30 4.49
C SER A 328 -23.90 -0.99 5.15
N VAL A 329 -22.98 -1.50 4.35
CA VAL A 329 -21.74 -2.13 4.80
C VAL A 329 -20.57 -1.42 4.14
N LEU A 330 -19.54 -1.05 4.90
CA LEU A 330 -18.29 -0.57 4.33
C LEU A 330 -17.68 -1.72 3.53
N GLN A 331 -17.39 -1.50 2.25
CA GLN A 331 -16.64 -2.44 1.41
C GLN A 331 -15.14 -2.13 1.51
N GLY A 332 -14.78 -0.84 1.52
CA GLY A 332 -13.43 -0.42 1.81
C GLY A 332 -13.28 1.09 1.81
N GLY A 333 -12.23 1.59 2.43
CA GLY A 333 -12.01 3.03 2.51
C GLY A 333 -10.86 3.44 3.42
N TRP A 334 -10.48 4.71 3.30
CA TRP A 334 -9.50 5.35 4.18
C TRP A 334 -10.09 5.67 5.54
N MET A 335 -9.38 5.24 6.57
CA MET A 335 -9.63 5.67 7.94
C MET A 335 -9.06 7.08 8.15
N GLN A 336 -9.61 7.82 9.13
CA GLN A 336 -9.08 9.14 9.52
C GLN A 336 -7.61 9.05 9.96
N THR A 337 -7.26 7.90 10.50
CA THR A 337 -5.93 7.49 10.96
C THR A 337 -4.93 7.26 9.83
N GLY A 338 -5.39 7.32 8.58
CA GLY A 338 -4.57 7.23 7.38
C GLY A 338 -4.33 5.82 6.87
N ASN A 339 -4.93 4.82 7.51
CA ASN A 339 -4.86 3.42 7.13
C ASN A 339 -6.00 3.07 6.16
N TYR A 340 -5.76 2.19 5.19
CA TYR A 340 -6.84 1.68 4.33
C TYR A 340 -7.36 0.35 4.87
N VAL A 341 -8.69 0.23 4.93
CA VAL A 341 -9.36 -1.00 5.35
C VAL A 341 -10.28 -1.47 4.24
N SER A 342 -10.28 -2.77 3.96
CA SER A 342 -11.23 -3.44 3.08
C SER A 342 -11.93 -4.55 3.85
N VAL A 343 -13.24 -4.66 3.68
CA VAL A 343 -14.08 -5.69 4.30
C VAL A 343 -14.54 -6.64 3.21
N PHE A 344 -14.34 -7.93 3.44
CA PHE A 344 -14.68 -8.96 2.48
C PHE A 344 -16.19 -9.19 2.40
N ASP A 345 -16.64 -9.50 1.19
CA ASP A 345 -17.94 -10.11 1.00
C ASP A 345 -17.96 -11.56 1.52
N PRO A 346 -19.14 -12.16 1.76
CA PRO A 346 -19.23 -13.52 2.29
C PRO A 346 -18.49 -14.58 1.48
N GLN A 347 -18.42 -14.45 0.15
CA GLN A 347 -17.69 -15.42 -0.67
C GLN A 347 -16.17 -15.22 -0.51
N ALA A 348 -15.70 -13.98 -0.52
CA ALA A 348 -14.31 -13.66 -0.23
C ALA A 348 -13.90 -14.10 1.19
N ILE A 349 -14.77 -14.00 2.20
CA ILE A 349 -14.51 -14.55 3.54
C ILE A 349 -14.26 -16.06 3.45
N ILE A 350 -15.08 -16.80 2.70
CA ILE A 350 -14.94 -18.24 2.51
C ILE A 350 -13.62 -18.55 1.80
N ASP A 351 -13.41 -17.96 0.63
CA ASP A 351 -12.26 -18.23 -0.24
C ASP A 351 -10.94 -17.94 0.48
N ARG A 352 -10.87 -16.82 1.19
CA ARG A 352 -9.66 -16.41 1.93
C ARG A 352 -9.43 -17.31 3.14
N THR A 353 -10.47 -17.59 3.92
CA THR A 353 -10.31 -18.44 5.11
C THR A 353 -9.88 -19.86 4.72
N GLN A 354 -10.43 -20.43 3.63
CA GLN A 354 -10.02 -21.73 3.10
C GLN A 354 -8.60 -21.71 2.53
N ALA A 355 -8.24 -20.68 1.75
CA ALA A 355 -6.90 -20.57 1.17
C ALA A 355 -5.80 -20.44 2.24
N SER A 356 -6.13 -19.90 3.42
CA SER A 356 -5.21 -19.81 4.55
C SER A 356 -5.20 -21.07 5.42
N ASP A 357 -6.12 -22.01 5.21
CA ASP A 357 -6.19 -23.29 5.90
C ASP A 357 -5.43 -24.36 5.10
N ILE A 358 -4.09 -24.31 5.18
CA ILE A 358 -3.18 -25.26 4.51
C ILE A 358 -2.72 -26.29 5.56
N PRO A 359 -3.24 -27.54 5.52
CA PRO A 359 -2.97 -28.57 6.53
C PRO A 359 -1.48 -28.89 6.72
N GLU A 360 -0.68 -28.73 5.68
CA GLU A 360 0.75 -29.05 5.68
C GLU A 360 1.64 -27.95 6.30
N ILE A 361 1.08 -26.76 6.59
CA ILE A 361 1.85 -25.60 7.06
C ILE A 361 1.37 -25.13 8.44
N ASN A 362 0.07 -24.85 8.61
CA ASN A 362 -0.53 -24.46 9.89
C ASN A 362 -2.06 -24.44 9.76
N GLU A 363 -2.76 -25.43 10.31
CA GLU A 363 -4.23 -25.47 10.31
C GLU A 363 -4.80 -24.19 10.94
N ASN A 364 -5.84 -23.63 10.32
CA ASN A 364 -6.49 -22.44 10.83
C ASN A 364 -7.12 -22.78 12.20
N PRO A 365 -6.72 -22.10 13.29
CA PRO A 365 -7.13 -22.49 14.62
C PRO A 365 -8.59 -22.12 14.95
N GLY A 366 -9.33 -21.50 14.03
CA GLY A 366 -10.69 -21.00 14.24
C GLY A 366 -10.84 -19.50 14.00
N TYR A 367 -9.96 -18.93 13.17
CA TYR A 367 -9.99 -17.53 12.76
C TYR A 367 -10.81 -17.35 11.50
N LEU A 368 -11.77 -16.42 11.54
CA LEU A 368 -12.56 -16.04 10.39
C LEU A 368 -11.93 -14.80 9.73
N LEU A 369 -11.42 -14.92 8.51
CA LEU A 369 -10.83 -13.78 7.79
C LEU A 369 -11.94 -12.89 7.23
N ILE A 370 -12.04 -11.66 7.73
CA ILE A 370 -13.14 -10.74 7.43
C ILE A 370 -12.74 -9.52 6.58
N GLY A 371 -11.44 -9.31 6.37
CA GLY A 371 -10.95 -8.16 5.62
C GLY A 371 -9.42 -8.08 5.59
N GLU A 372 -8.95 -6.93 5.13
CA GLU A 372 -7.53 -6.55 5.10
C GLU A 372 -7.36 -5.10 5.56
N GLY A 373 -6.24 -4.81 6.21
CA GLY A 373 -5.85 -3.47 6.63
C GLY A 373 -4.34 -3.27 6.49
N ASP A 374 -3.93 -2.37 5.58
CA ASP A 374 -2.53 -2.03 5.31
C ASP A 374 -1.56 -3.23 5.22
N GLY A 375 -1.96 -4.27 4.50
CA GLY A 375 -1.14 -5.46 4.26
C GLY A 375 -1.24 -6.56 5.33
N ALA A 376 -2.01 -6.36 6.39
CA ALA A 376 -2.41 -7.41 7.34
C ALA A 376 -3.82 -7.93 7.02
N TRP A 377 -4.07 -9.20 7.32
CA TRP A 377 -5.42 -9.75 7.34
C TRP A 377 -6.13 -9.38 8.63
N LEU A 378 -7.41 -9.05 8.52
CA LEU A 378 -8.31 -8.82 9.64
C LEU A 378 -9.04 -10.12 9.95
N ALA A 379 -8.86 -10.66 11.15
CA ALA A 379 -9.40 -11.95 11.54
C ALA A 379 -10.21 -11.85 12.84
N LEU A 380 -11.35 -12.53 12.92
CA LEU A 380 -12.11 -12.69 14.17
C LEU A 380 -11.78 -14.03 14.82
N ASP A 381 -11.43 -14.04 16.10
CA ASP A 381 -11.26 -15.29 16.86
C ASP A 381 -12.62 -15.89 17.25
N THR A 382 -13.09 -16.87 16.48
CA THR A 382 -14.41 -17.48 16.69
C THR A 382 -14.47 -18.43 17.89
N ARG A 383 -13.32 -18.78 18.48
CA ARG A 383 -13.25 -19.63 19.68
C ARG A 383 -13.60 -18.85 20.94
N ILE A 384 -13.43 -17.53 20.90
CA ILE A 384 -13.70 -16.63 22.03
C ILE A 384 -15.09 -16.01 21.82
N SER A 385 -15.91 -16.00 22.86
CA SER A 385 -17.32 -15.57 22.78
C SER A 385 -17.52 -14.12 22.34
N ARG A 386 -16.58 -13.24 22.64
CA ARG A 386 -16.58 -11.82 22.20
C ARG A 386 -16.00 -11.62 20.81
N SER A 387 -15.33 -12.64 20.28
CA SER A 387 -14.68 -12.63 18.97
C SER A 387 -13.81 -11.39 18.75
N PRO A 388 -12.69 -11.25 19.49
CA PRO A 388 -11.78 -10.14 19.30
C PRO A 388 -11.25 -10.12 17.86
N LEU A 389 -10.93 -8.91 17.40
CA LEU A 389 -10.27 -8.71 16.12
C LEU A 389 -8.76 -8.87 16.30
N LEU A 390 -8.19 -9.74 15.48
CA LEU A 390 -6.77 -10.00 15.39
C LEU A 390 -6.25 -9.51 14.03
N LEU A 391 -5.00 -9.05 14.02
CA LEU A 391 -4.20 -8.94 12.81
C LEU A 391 -3.38 -10.20 12.64
N THR A 392 -3.24 -10.63 11.39
CA THR A 392 -2.42 -11.77 11.03
C THR A 392 -1.78 -11.56 9.66
N TRP A 393 -0.59 -12.12 9.47
CA TRP A 393 0.19 -12.03 8.25
C TRP A 393 0.40 -13.42 7.68
N ALA A 394 0.06 -13.61 6.40
CA ALA A 394 0.14 -14.91 5.75
C ALA A 394 1.56 -15.52 5.81
N ALA A 395 2.60 -14.69 5.83
CA ALA A 395 3.99 -15.13 5.91
C ALA A 395 4.44 -15.58 7.32
N GLU A 396 3.73 -15.16 8.38
CA GLU A 396 4.14 -15.38 9.77
C GLU A 396 3.38 -16.52 10.46
N GLY A 397 2.33 -17.03 9.80
CA GLY A 397 1.46 -18.08 10.31
C GLY A 397 0.58 -17.64 11.49
N TRP A 398 -0.28 -18.54 11.97
CA TRP A 398 -1.30 -18.23 12.97
C TRP A 398 -0.78 -18.02 14.40
N GLN A 399 0.52 -18.25 14.65
CA GLN A 399 1.11 -18.11 15.98
C GLN A 399 1.44 -16.66 16.33
N LYS A 400 1.59 -15.80 15.32
CA LYS A 400 1.81 -14.37 15.49
C LYS A 400 0.54 -13.63 15.10
N THR A 401 -0.22 -13.25 16.10
CA THR A 401 -1.42 -12.44 15.94
C THR A 401 -1.45 -11.32 16.96
N GLU A 402 -1.92 -10.16 16.54
CA GLU A 402 -2.06 -9.01 17.42
C GLU A 402 -3.52 -8.60 17.58
N GLU A 403 -3.99 -8.53 18.82
CA GLU A 403 -5.33 -8.02 19.10
C GLU A 403 -5.40 -6.52 18.80
N ARG A 404 -6.45 -6.11 18.08
CA ARG A 404 -6.75 -4.71 17.74
C ARG A 404 -8.12 -4.23 18.17
N ALA A 405 -9.00 -5.16 18.52
CA ALA A 405 -10.25 -4.85 19.22
C ALA A 405 -10.59 -6.04 20.12
N ALA A 406 -11.02 -5.77 21.34
CA ALA A 406 -11.37 -6.80 22.33
C ALA A 406 -12.69 -7.51 22.01
N SER A 407 -13.45 -7.01 21.04
CA SER A 407 -14.67 -7.62 20.54
C SER A 407 -14.98 -7.23 19.10
N VAL A 408 -15.84 -8.01 18.44
CA VAL A 408 -16.36 -7.67 17.13
C VAL A 408 -17.21 -6.39 17.15
N GLU A 409 -17.92 -6.13 18.24
CA GLU A 409 -18.69 -4.89 18.43
C GLU A 409 -17.76 -3.67 18.47
N GLU A 410 -16.68 -3.73 19.25
CA GLU A 410 -15.68 -2.67 19.30
C GLU A 410 -15.04 -2.43 17.94
N PHE A 411 -14.70 -3.49 17.20
CA PHE A 411 -14.18 -3.35 15.84
C PHE A 411 -15.17 -2.62 14.92
N ILE A 412 -16.45 -3.02 14.93
CA ILE A 412 -17.49 -2.37 14.11
C ILE A 412 -17.60 -0.88 14.49
N ASP A 413 -17.58 -0.55 15.77
CA ASP A 413 -17.64 0.84 16.24
C ASP A 413 -16.42 1.66 15.76
N LEU A 414 -15.21 1.10 15.85
CA LEU A 414 -13.98 1.73 15.36
C LEU A 414 -14.00 1.91 13.84
N LEU A 415 -14.49 0.91 13.11
CA LEU A 415 -14.61 0.90 11.66
C LEU A 415 -15.59 1.98 11.18
N GLU A 416 -16.76 2.07 11.80
CA GLU A 416 -17.81 3.02 11.45
C GLU A 416 -17.48 4.45 11.88
N ALA A 417 -16.78 4.61 13.00
CA ALA A 417 -16.19 5.89 13.39
C ALA A 417 -14.99 6.29 12.51
N ARG A 418 -14.50 5.37 11.66
CA ARG A 418 -13.32 5.52 10.80
C ARG A 418 -12.02 5.82 11.55
N VAL A 419 -11.92 5.33 12.78
CA VAL A 419 -10.74 5.52 13.65
C VAL A 419 -9.98 4.24 13.91
N PHE A 420 -10.35 3.14 13.24
CA PHE A 420 -9.61 1.89 13.30
C PHE A 420 -8.16 2.08 12.85
N GLN A 421 -7.22 1.42 13.55
CA GLN A 421 -5.79 1.46 13.28
C GLN A 421 -5.25 0.03 13.22
N PRO A 422 -4.92 -0.49 12.04
CA PRO A 422 -4.20 -1.76 11.93
C PRO A 422 -2.81 -1.65 12.57
N TYR A 423 -2.07 -0.56 12.35
CA TYR A 423 -0.76 -0.37 12.98
C TYR A 423 -0.79 0.82 13.95
N PRO A 424 -0.21 0.68 15.16
CA PRO A 424 0.15 1.84 15.96
C PRO A 424 1.23 2.63 15.18
N ARG A 425 1.07 3.94 15.10
CA ARG A 425 2.07 4.84 14.50
C ARG A 425 3.24 5.10 15.44
#